data_AF-A0A853JSV2-F1
#
_entry.id   AF-A0A853JSV2-F1
#
_cell.length_a   1.000
_cell.length_b   1.000
_cell.length_c   1.000
_cell.angle_alpha   90.00
_cell.angle_beta   90.00
_cell.angle_gamma   90.00
#
_symmetry.space_group_name_H-M   'P 1'
#
loop_
_entity.id
_entity.type
_entity.pdbx_description
1 polymer ?
#
loop_
_entity_poly.entity_id
_entity_poly.type
_entity_poly.pdbx_seq_one_letter_code
_entity_poly.pdbx_strand_id
1 'polypeptide(L)'
;MSFFKEIRYLFAWLEDHELSPGAFFLWVVLMVINAGCALLTTSGEWLWRVEFGVANERITDVMHCSQRQMMRYRQELVEQGRIKYKKGNAGEAGVYTMIPLRPNVEPREIRHVLSERVTMVYDYAGNLASFSLEPEKEAGKSYPQT
;
A
#
# COMPACT_ATOMS: atom_id res chain seq x y z
N MET A 1 -1.66 6.53 -2.40
CA MET A 1 -1.69 5.09 -2.79
C MET A 1 -3.12 4.56 -2.66
N SER A 2 -3.56 3.55 -3.42
CA SER A 2 -4.93 2.96 -3.32
C SER A 2 -4.86 1.44 -3.40
N PHE A 3 -5.55 0.73 -2.50
CA PHE A 3 -5.52 -0.73 -2.38
C PHE A 3 -5.70 -1.46 -3.72
N PHE A 4 -6.84 -1.22 -4.40
CA PHE A 4 -7.18 -1.93 -5.63
C PHE A 4 -6.22 -1.62 -6.78
N LYS A 5 -5.72 -0.38 -6.85
CA LYS A 5 -4.74 0.00 -7.86
C LYS A 5 -3.43 -0.75 -7.61
N GLU A 6 -2.95 -0.80 -6.38
CA GLU A 6 -1.72 -1.50 -6.02
C GLU A 6 -1.80 -3.02 -6.28
N ILE A 7 -2.94 -3.65 -5.96
CA ILE A 7 -3.16 -5.07 -6.32
C ILE A 7 -2.98 -5.28 -7.82
N ARG A 8 -3.60 -4.44 -8.67
CA ARG A 8 -3.48 -4.57 -10.12
C ARG A 8 -2.02 -4.46 -10.59
N TYR A 9 -1.25 -3.50 -10.05
CA TYR A 9 0.16 -3.37 -10.40
C TYR A 9 1.03 -4.48 -9.81
N LEU A 10 0.64 -5.09 -8.69
CA LEU A 10 1.32 -6.28 -8.16
C LEU A 10 1.19 -7.45 -9.12
N PHE A 11 -0.02 -7.72 -9.64
CA PHE A 11 -0.21 -8.81 -10.60
C PHE A 11 0.61 -8.60 -11.88
N ALA A 12 0.67 -7.37 -12.39
CA ALA A 12 1.55 -7.05 -13.52
C ALA A 12 3.03 -7.25 -13.17
N TRP A 13 3.47 -6.87 -11.98
CA TRP A 13 4.85 -7.07 -11.54
C TRP A 13 5.20 -8.56 -11.38
N LEU A 14 4.24 -9.39 -10.94
CA LEU A 14 4.37 -10.84 -10.80
C LEU A 14 4.47 -11.59 -12.14
N GLU A 15 4.26 -10.93 -13.29
CA GLU A 15 4.47 -11.55 -14.60
C GLU A 15 5.95 -11.88 -14.85
N ASP A 16 6.86 -11.05 -14.33
CA ASP A 16 8.32 -11.18 -14.50
C ASP A 16 9.08 -11.45 -13.19
N HIS A 17 8.37 -11.54 -12.06
CA HIS A 17 8.96 -11.71 -10.73
C HIS A 17 8.18 -12.74 -9.91
N GLU A 18 8.86 -13.39 -8.96
CA GLU A 18 8.24 -14.36 -8.09
C GLU A 18 8.25 -13.92 -6.62
N LEU A 19 7.19 -14.28 -5.92
CA LEU A 19 7.11 -14.25 -4.46
C LEU A 19 6.66 -15.61 -3.97
N SER A 20 7.22 -16.04 -2.84
CA SER A 20 6.68 -17.15 -2.09
C SER A 20 5.24 -16.83 -1.67
N PRO A 21 4.36 -17.84 -1.56
CA PRO A 21 2.97 -17.61 -1.12
C PRO A 21 2.88 -16.85 0.22
N GLY A 22 3.84 -17.09 1.12
CA GLY A 22 3.92 -16.39 2.40
C GLY A 22 4.36 -14.93 2.27
N ALA A 23 5.30 -14.60 1.38
CA ALA A 23 5.70 -13.22 1.12
C ALA A 23 4.57 -12.43 0.44
N PHE A 24 3.91 -13.03 -0.54
CA PHE A 24 2.70 -12.45 -1.15
C PHE A 24 1.64 -12.16 -0.08
N PHE A 25 1.32 -13.14 0.77
CA PHE A 25 0.31 -12.96 1.81
C PHE A 25 0.72 -11.89 2.83
N LEU A 26 1.99 -11.86 3.26
CA LEU A 26 2.52 -10.81 4.13
C LEU A 26 2.35 -9.42 3.50
N TRP A 27 2.64 -9.28 2.20
CA TRP A 27 2.49 -8.01 1.50
C TRP A 27 1.04 -7.52 1.50
N VAL A 28 0.08 -8.41 1.27
CA VAL A 28 -1.36 -8.10 1.35
C VAL A 28 -1.78 -7.71 2.78
N VAL A 29 -1.31 -8.43 3.80
CA VAL A 29 -1.58 -8.10 5.21
C VAL A 29 -1.08 -6.69 5.56
N LEU A 30 0.15 -6.38 5.16
CA LEU A 30 0.75 -5.06 5.38
C LEU A 30 -0.03 -3.94 4.66
N MET A 31 -0.51 -4.20 3.44
CA MET A 31 -1.40 -3.25 2.74
C MET A 31 -2.69 -2.99 3.50
N VAL A 32 -3.38 -4.03 3.97
CA VAL A 32 -4.64 -3.87 4.72
C VAL A 32 -4.40 -3.07 6.00
N ILE A 33 -3.29 -3.34 6.71
CA ILE A 33 -2.93 -2.59 7.91
C ILE A 33 -2.62 -1.12 7.60
N ASN A 34 -1.87 -0.83 6.52
CA ASN A 34 -1.58 0.55 6.13
C ASN A 34 -2.88 1.29 5.72
N ALA A 35 -3.74 0.65 4.92
CA ALA A 35 -5.04 1.20 4.55
C ALA A 35 -5.91 1.55 5.76
N GLY A 36 -5.92 0.69 6.78
CA GLY A 36 -6.66 0.91 8.03
C GLY A 36 -6.11 2.04 8.91
N CYS A 37 -4.91 2.55 8.63
CA CYS A 37 -4.32 3.72 9.30
C CYS A 37 -4.08 4.90 8.34
N ALA A 38 -4.74 4.90 7.18
CA ALA A 38 -4.72 6.03 6.26
C ALA A 38 -5.24 7.31 6.94
N LEU A 39 -4.76 8.46 6.49
CA LEU A 39 -5.10 9.76 7.04
C LEU A 39 -6.04 10.51 6.10
N LEU A 40 -7.10 11.10 6.66
CA LEU A 40 -8.00 11.98 5.92
C LEU A 40 -7.35 13.34 5.73
N THR A 41 -7.21 13.75 4.47
CA THR A 41 -6.71 15.07 4.09
C THR A 41 -7.82 16.11 4.09
N THR A 42 -7.45 17.39 4.04
CA THR A 42 -8.40 18.51 3.91
C THR A 42 -9.17 18.49 2.59
N SER A 43 -8.66 17.83 1.55
CA SER A 43 -9.37 17.60 0.28
C SER A 43 -10.39 16.45 0.34
N GLY A 44 -10.47 15.72 1.47
CA GLY A 44 -11.40 14.60 1.63
C GLY A 44 -10.83 13.24 1.20
N GLU A 45 -9.56 13.17 0.81
CA GLU A 45 -8.91 11.93 0.38
C GLU A 45 -8.23 11.19 1.53
N TRP A 46 -8.36 9.87 1.55
CA TRP A 46 -7.65 8.99 2.50
C TRP A 46 -6.30 8.59 1.93
N LEU A 47 -5.23 9.15 2.47
CA LEU A 47 -3.86 8.90 2.01
C LEU A 47 -3.14 7.94 2.96
N TRP A 48 -2.51 6.92 2.38
CA TRP A 48 -1.75 5.92 3.11
C TRP A 48 -0.49 6.52 3.68
N ARG A 49 -0.08 6.06 4.87
CA ARG A 49 1.15 6.54 5.51
C ARG A 49 2.36 5.93 4.82
N VAL A 50 3.43 6.70 4.71
CA VAL A 50 4.72 6.19 4.22
C VAL A 50 5.31 5.23 5.25
N GLU A 51 5.23 5.55 6.53
CA GLU A 51 5.68 4.71 7.63
C GLU A 51 4.52 4.34 8.56
N PHE A 52 4.44 3.06 8.93
CA PHE A 52 3.44 2.55 9.87
C PHE A 52 4.03 1.43 10.73
N GLY A 53 3.64 1.40 12.00
CA GLY A 53 4.11 0.40 12.97
C GLY A 53 3.22 -0.84 13.00
N VAL A 54 3.82 -2.02 13.02
CA VAL A 54 3.12 -3.30 13.18
C VAL A 54 3.88 -4.20 14.15
N ALA A 55 3.17 -4.67 15.19
CA ALA A 55 3.70 -5.68 16.11
C ALA A 55 3.86 -7.03 15.40
N ASN A 56 4.91 -7.79 15.73
CA ASN A 56 5.16 -9.09 15.10
C ASN A 56 4.01 -10.06 15.40
N GLU A 57 3.50 -10.02 16.63
CA GLU A 57 2.41 -10.86 17.13
C GLU A 57 1.17 -10.70 16.25
N ARG A 58 0.81 -9.45 15.93
CA ARG A 58 -0.31 -9.15 15.03
C ARG A 58 -0.15 -9.80 13.65
N ILE A 59 1.08 -9.85 13.13
CA ILE A 59 1.35 -10.46 11.82
C ILE A 59 1.29 -11.98 11.91
N THR A 60 1.94 -12.57 12.93
CA THR A 60 1.95 -14.02 13.11
C THR A 60 0.57 -14.58 13.38
N ASP A 61 -0.27 -13.85 14.10
CA ASP A 61 -1.65 -14.23 14.41
C ASP A 61 -2.51 -14.23 13.15
N VAL A 62 -2.44 -13.17 12.33
CA VAL A 62 -3.21 -13.06 11.07
C VAL A 62 -2.74 -14.07 10.03
N MET A 63 -1.43 -14.30 9.94
CA MET A 63 -0.86 -15.21 8.95
C MET A 63 -0.83 -16.68 9.39
N HIS A 64 -1.18 -16.96 10.65
CA HIS A 64 -1.06 -18.28 11.27
C HIS A 64 0.32 -18.93 11.02
N CYS A 65 1.39 -18.17 11.23
CA CYS A 65 2.76 -18.63 10.96
C CYS A 65 3.70 -18.36 12.14
N SER A 66 4.82 -19.08 12.20
CA SER A 66 5.86 -18.83 13.20
C SER A 66 6.59 -17.51 12.93
N GLN A 67 7.18 -16.91 13.98
CA GLN A 67 8.01 -15.71 13.82
C GLN A 67 9.15 -15.92 12.81
N ARG A 68 9.77 -17.11 12.78
CA ARG A 68 10.82 -17.44 11.80
C ARG A 68 10.31 -17.38 10.36
N GLN A 69 9.12 -17.92 10.09
CA GLN A 69 8.49 -17.85 8.77
C GLN A 69 8.18 -16.40 8.39
N MET A 70 7.56 -15.63 9.29
CA MET A 70 7.29 -14.21 9.09
C MET A 70 8.58 -13.43 8.76
N MET A 71 9.67 -13.65 9.51
CA MET A 71 10.96 -13.00 9.26
C MET A 71 11.50 -13.33 7.88
N ARG A 72 11.39 -14.58 7.42
CA ARG A 72 11.78 -15.00 6.07
C ARG A 72 10.95 -14.27 5.00
N TYR A 73 9.62 -14.27 5.13
CA TYR A 73 8.73 -13.58 4.20
C TYR A 73 9.01 -12.08 4.13
N ARG A 74 9.29 -11.47 5.28
CA ARG A 74 9.68 -10.05 5.36
C ARG A 74 10.99 -9.79 4.63
N GLN A 75 12.00 -10.63 4.86
CA GLN A 75 13.30 -10.50 4.22
C GLN A 75 13.17 -10.59 2.69
N GLU A 76 12.39 -11.55 2.21
CA GLU A 76 12.09 -11.71 0.78
C GLU A 76 11.45 -10.44 0.19
N LEU A 77 10.45 -9.86 0.86
CA LEU A 77 9.82 -8.61 0.39
C LEU A 77 10.80 -7.41 0.40
N VAL A 78 11.76 -7.38 1.31
CA VAL A 78 12.82 -6.35 1.33
C VAL A 78 13.76 -6.54 0.14
N GLU A 79 14.19 -7.78 -0.12
CA GLU A 79 15.07 -8.13 -1.24
C GLU A 79 14.43 -7.83 -2.60
N GLN A 80 13.14 -8.11 -2.74
CA GLN A 80 12.35 -7.80 -3.93
C GLN A 80 11.97 -6.31 -4.05
N GLY A 81 12.42 -5.46 -3.11
CA GLY A 81 12.14 -4.03 -3.12
C GLY A 81 10.64 -3.71 -3.01
N ARG A 82 9.85 -4.56 -2.35
CA ARG A 82 8.42 -4.35 -2.14
C ARG A 82 8.13 -3.59 -0.84
N ILE A 83 9.01 -3.71 0.15
CA ILE A 83 8.92 -2.99 1.42
C ILE A 83 10.29 -2.51 1.89
N LYS A 84 10.31 -1.53 2.80
CA LYS A 84 11.42 -1.29 3.73
C LYS A 84 10.98 -1.65 5.13
N TYR A 85 11.92 -2.14 5.95
CA TYR A 85 11.65 -2.51 7.33
C TYR A 85 12.70 -1.92 8.28
N LYS A 86 12.24 -1.33 9.38
CA LYS A 86 13.06 -0.90 10.51
C LYS A 86 12.64 -1.71 11.73
N LYS A 87 13.61 -2.37 12.36
CA LYS A 87 13.39 -3.13 13.60
C LYS A 87 13.06 -2.15 14.74
N GLY A 88 12.02 -2.43 15.50
CA GLY A 88 11.72 -1.72 16.75
C GLY A 88 12.64 -2.17 17.89
N ASN A 89 12.75 -1.36 18.94
CA ASN A 89 13.44 -1.77 20.16
C ASN A 89 12.63 -2.82 20.94
N ALA A 90 13.19 -3.32 22.06
CA ALA A 90 12.47 -4.28 22.91
C ALA A 90 11.14 -3.68 23.38
N GLY A 91 10.03 -4.37 23.05
CA GLY A 91 8.68 -3.91 23.37
C GLY A 91 8.08 -2.91 22.37
N GLU A 92 8.80 -2.51 21.32
CA GLU A 92 8.30 -1.62 20.28
C GLU A 92 7.96 -2.39 18.99
N ALA A 93 6.90 -1.94 18.32
CA ALA A 93 6.51 -2.45 17.01
C ALA A 93 7.59 -2.15 15.96
N GLY A 94 7.77 -3.06 15.00
CA GLY A 94 8.59 -2.77 13.82
C GLY A 94 7.91 -1.76 12.91
N VAL A 95 8.69 -0.93 12.23
CA VAL A 95 8.18 0.09 11.30
C VAL A 95 8.36 -0.40 9.87
N TYR A 96 7.29 -0.29 9.09
CA TYR A 96 7.23 -0.70 7.69
C TYR A 96 7.00 0.49 6.78
N THR A 97 7.57 0.40 5.58
CA THR A 97 7.27 1.28 4.44
C THR A 97 6.89 0.41 3.26
N MET A 98 5.66 0.57 2.75
CA MET A 98 5.27 -0.04 1.48
C MET A 98 5.96 0.73 0.35
N ILE A 99 6.57 0.04 -0.61
CA ILE A 99 7.11 0.67 -1.82
C ILE A 99 5.99 0.64 -2.88
N PRO A 100 5.48 1.79 -3.36
CA PRO A 100 4.41 1.82 -4.34
C PRO A 100 4.83 1.12 -5.63
N LEU A 101 3.94 0.28 -6.14
CA LEU A 101 4.07 -0.30 -7.48
C LEU A 101 3.45 0.61 -8.53
N ARG A 102 2.42 1.39 -8.16
CA ARG A 102 1.81 2.36 -9.06
C ARG A 102 2.79 3.48 -9.40
N PRO A 103 2.96 3.84 -10.68
CA PRO A 103 3.78 4.97 -11.08
C PRO A 103 3.18 6.30 -10.60
N ASN A 104 4.05 7.31 -10.46
CA ASN A 104 3.69 8.67 -10.03
C ASN A 104 3.02 8.73 -8.66
N VAL A 105 3.38 7.81 -7.75
CA VAL A 105 2.99 7.89 -6.34
C VAL A 105 4.23 8.23 -5.53
N GLU A 106 4.21 9.37 -4.86
CA GLU A 106 5.37 9.91 -4.16
C GLU A 106 5.04 10.25 -2.69
N PRO A 107 6.06 10.18 -1.80
CA PRO A 107 5.94 10.71 -0.46
C PRO A 107 5.66 12.21 -0.49
N ARG A 108 4.61 12.63 0.20
CA ARG A 108 4.27 14.03 0.43
C ARG A 108 4.06 14.28 1.91
N GLU A 109 4.55 15.43 2.36
CA GLU A 109 4.30 15.92 3.69
C GLU A 109 2.89 16.51 3.80
N ILE A 110 2.10 16.04 4.78
CA ILE A 110 0.81 16.63 5.11
C ILE A 110 0.74 17.02 6.58
N ARG A 111 -0.04 18.07 6.87
CA ARG A 111 -0.45 18.41 8.23
C ARG A 111 -1.73 17.65 8.56
N HIS A 112 -1.67 16.75 9.55
CA HIS A 112 -2.84 15.97 9.94
C HIS A 112 -3.87 16.85 10.65
N VAL A 113 -5.11 16.84 10.14
CA VAL A 113 -6.21 17.75 10.55
C VAL A 113 -6.50 17.67 12.06
N LEU A 114 -6.36 16.49 12.67
CA LEU A 114 -6.75 16.26 14.07
C LEU A 114 -5.59 16.33 15.08
N SER A 115 -4.33 16.35 14.64
CA SER A 115 -3.19 16.27 15.56
C SER A 115 -2.11 17.32 15.37
N GLU A 116 -2.24 18.19 14.37
CA GLU A 116 -1.23 19.18 13.93
C GLU A 116 0.16 18.60 13.59
N ARG A 117 0.34 17.28 13.74
CA ARG A 117 1.57 16.58 13.42
C ARG A 117 1.74 16.52 11.92
N VAL A 118 2.95 16.86 11.51
CA VAL A 118 3.45 16.62 10.18
C VAL A 118 3.63 15.11 10.00
N THR A 119 3.04 14.54 8.94
CA THR A 119 3.17 13.12 8.62
C THR A 119 3.41 12.94 7.13
N MET A 120 4.24 11.95 6.77
CA MET A 120 4.48 11.56 5.39
C MET A 120 3.40 10.57 4.93
N VAL A 121 2.76 10.90 3.81
CA VAL A 121 1.77 10.06 3.14
C VAL A 121 2.11 9.87 1.67
N TYR A 122 1.56 8.84 1.04
CA TYR A 122 1.70 8.63 -0.40
C TYR A 122 0.59 9.34 -1.17
N ASP A 123 0.98 10.31 -2.00
CA ASP A 123 0.10 11.09 -2.86
C ASP A 123 0.48 10.91 -4.34
N TYR A 124 -0.39 11.30 -5.26
CA TYR A 124 -0.12 11.25 -6.69
C TYR A 124 0.67 12.51 -7.12
N ALA A 125 1.80 12.31 -7.80
CA ALA A 125 2.70 13.39 -8.24
C ALA A 125 2.29 14.02 -9.60
N GLY A 126 1.17 13.61 -10.19
CA GLY A 126 0.65 14.18 -11.44
C GLY A 126 -0.37 15.30 -11.24
N ASN A 127 -0.48 16.18 -12.23
CA ASN A 127 -1.42 17.31 -12.21
C ASN A 127 -2.88 16.82 -12.09
N LEU A 128 -3.60 17.22 -11.04
CA LEU A 128 -5.02 16.88 -10.84
C LEU A 128 -5.91 17.32 -12.02
N ALA A 129 -5.46 18.25 -12.86
CA ALA A 129 -6.20 18.71 -14.04
C ALA A 129 -6.41 17.62 -15.12
N SER A 130 -5.65 16.51 -15.09
CA SER A 130 -5.87 15.40 -16.03
C SER A 130 -6.92 14.39 -15.56
N PHE A 131 -7.58 14.62 -14.41
CA PHE A 131 -8.64 13.77 -13.86
C PHE A 131 -10.06 14.18 -14.27
N SER A 132 -10.23 15.17 -15.16
CA SER A 132 -11.47 15.27 -15.91
C SER A 132 -11.60 14.02 -16.78
N LEU A 133 -12.26 13.01 -16.24
CA LEU A 133 -13.01 12.04 -17.02
C LEU A 133 -14.07 12.85 -17.77
N GLU A 134 -13.70 13.49 -18.88
CA GLU A 134 -14.69 13.70 -19.91
C GLU A 134 -15.19 12.29 -20.27
N PRO A 135 -16.51 12.05 -20.25
CA PRO A 135 -17.02 10.77 -20.69
C PRO A 135 -16.53 10.58 -22.11
N GLU A 136 -15.75 9.53 -22.36
CA GLU A 136 -15.51 9.08 -23.72
C GLU A 136 -16.89 8.98 -24.37
N LYS A 137 -17.10 9.75 -25.44
CA LYS A 137 -18.22 9.53 -26.34
C LYS A 137 -18.00 8.15 -26.95
N GLU A 138 -18.43 7.10 -26.27
CA GLU A 138 -18.61 5.81 -26.89
C GLU A 138 -19.70 5.99 -27.94
N ALA A 139 -19.25 6.08 -29.19
CA ALA A 139 -20.09 6.04 -30.36
C ALA A 139 -20.91 4.74 -30.34
N GLY A 140 -22.23 4.91 -30.30
CA GLY A 140 -23.29 3.93 -30.41
C GLY A 140 -22.88 2.48 -30.66
N LYS A 141 -23.00 1.65 -29.62
CA LYS A 141 -23.26 0.22 -29.79
C LYS A 141 -24.64 -0.09 -29.22
N SER A 142 -25.60 -0.24 -30.13
CA SER A 142 -26.91 -0.82 -29.85
C SER A 142 -26.73 -2.27 -29.44
N TYR A 143 -27.03 -2.60 -28.18
CA TYR A 143 -27.16 -3.99 -27.75
C TYR A 143 -28.56 -4.50 -28.12
N PRO A 144 -28.68 -5.69 -28.73
CA PRO A 144 -29.98 -6.28 -29.05
C PRO A 144 -30.69 -6.70 -27.77
N GLN A 145 -31.97 -6.36 -27.66
CA GLN A 145 -32.83 -6.86 -26.59
C GLN A 145 -33.25 -8.29 -26.91
N THR A 146 -33.01 -9.20 -25.96
CA THR A 146 -33.69 -10.50 -25.85
C THR A 146 -34.83 -10.39 -24.87
#